data_AF-A0A357R6A9-F1
#
_entry.id   AF-A0A357R6A9-F1
#
_cell.length_a   1.000
_cell.length_b   1.000
_cell.length_c   1.000
_cell.angle_alpha   90.00
_cell.angle_beta   90.00
_cell.angle_gamma   90.00
#
_symmetry.space_group_name_H-M   'P 1'
#
loop_
_entity.id
_entity.type
_entity.pdbx_description
1 polymer ?
#
loop_
_entity_poly.entity_id
_entity_poly.type
_entity_poly.pdbx_seq_one_letter_code
_entity_poly.pdbx_strand_id
1 'polypeptide(L)'
;MTNAETRQQAGEIFAQLAEAIETGSFGAGTTVALTTLGSELGVEELVRGAEMAVAQNPGLEVVLVGPRADTSLPIVESACEADSHKLIEKMLAEGKVDATVTLHYNFPLGVSTVGRVMTPARGKPMLLATTTGTTATDRVEAMVLNTIGGIAVAKAMGINNPRVGILNVEGARQVERILHTLNQQGYAINFTESVRKDGGCVLRGNDLLTGSAD
;
A
#
# COMPACT_ATOMS: atom_id res chain seq x y z
N MET A 1 6.31 -24.63 -24.61
CA MET A 1 7.12 -24.82 -23.39
C MET A 1 8.21 -25.81 -23.71
N THR A 2 9.47 -25.42 -23.53
CA THR A 2 10.63 -26.28 -23.74
C THR A 2 10.82 -27.22 -22.53
N ASN A 3 11.45 -28.38 -22.72
CA ASN A 3 11.75 -29.33 -21.62
C ASN A 3 12.55 -28.71 -20.46
N ALA A 4 13.27 -27.62 -20.70
CA ALA A 4 14.02 -26.88 -19.69
C ALA A 4 13.10 -26.03 -18.79
N GLU A 5 12.15 -25.30 -19.38
CA GLU A 5 11.15 -24.50 -18.66
C GLU A 5 10.29 -25.37 -17.73
N THR A 6 9.89 -26.56 -18.20
CA THR A 6 9.11 -27.51 -17.40
C THR A 6 9.89 -28.06 -16.21
N ARG A 7 11.20 -28.29 -16.36
CA ARG A 7 12.06 -28.73 -15.25
C ARG A 7 12.29 -27.63 -14.22
N GLN A 8 12.44 -26.40 -14.66
CA GLN A 8 12.58 -25.25 -13.77
C GLN A 8 11.30 -25.03 -12.95
N GLN A 9 10.13 -24.98 -13.60
CA GLN A 9 8.85 -24.85 -12.91
C GLN A 9 8.59 -25.99 -11.93
N ALA A 10 8.93 -27.24 -12.30
CA ALA A 10 8.82 -28.37 -11.38
C ALA A 10 9.73 -28.19 -10.15
N GLY A 11 10.98 -27.72 -10.36
CA GLY A 11 11.91 -27.42 -9.27
C GLY A 11 11.40 -26.35 -8.32
N GLU A 12 10.83 -25.26 -8.84
CA GLU A 12 10.22 -24.19 -8.05
C GLU A 12 9.04 -24.72 -7.21
N ILE A 13 8.17 -25.56 -7.79
CA ILE A 13 7.05 -26.18 -7.06
C ILE A 13 7.56 -27.10 -5.93
N PHE A 14 8.60 -27.91 -6.18
CA PHE A 14 9.16 -28.79 -5.15
C PHE A 14 9.85 -27.99 -4.04
N ALA A 15 10.51 -26.88 -4.36
CA ALA A 15 11.10 -25.98 -3.37
C ALA A 15 10.01 -25.34 -2.50
N GLN A 16 8.92 -24.84 -3.10
CA GLN A 16 7.78 -24.29 -2.38
C GLN A 16 7.11 -25.33 -1.47
N LEU A 17 7.01 -26.59 -1.91
CA LEU A 17 6.48 -27.68 -1.09
C LEU A 17 7.39 -28.00 0.11
N ALA A 18 8.71 -28.00 -0.08
CA ALA A 18 9.66 -28.22 1.01
C ALA A 18 9.59 -27.09 2.04
N GLU A 19 9.59 -25.85 1.57
CA GLU A 19 9.43 -24.65 2.40
C GLU A 19 8.10 -24.65 3.15
N ALA A 20 7.01 -25.06 2.50
CA ALA A 20 5.70 -25.17 3.14
C ALA A 20 5.66 -26.25 4.25
N ILE A 21 6.42 -27.34 4.09
CA ILE A 21 6.56 -28.37 5.12
C ILE A 21 7.39 -27.86 6.30
N GLU A 22 8.45 -27.08 6.05
CA GLU A 22 9.32 -26.53 7.10
C GLU A 22 8.66 -25.39 7.87
N THR A 23 7.96 -24.49 7.17
CA THR A 23 7.40 -23.26 7.73
C THR A 23 5.93 -23.40 8.13
N GLY A 24 5.24 -24.43 7.66
CA GLY A 24 3.80 -24.63 7.86
C GLY A 24 2.91 -23.67 7.04
N SER A 25 3.47 -22.89 6.11
CA SER A 25 2.75 -21.92 5.28
C SER A 25 2.74 -22.36 3.81
N PHE A 26 1.57 -22.34 3.15
CA PHE A 26 1.43 -22.66 1.73
C PHE A 26 1.43 -21.38 0.89
N GLY A 27 2.42 -21.21 0.01
CA GLY A 27 2.54 -20.08 -0.92
C GLY A 27 3.93 -19.47 -0.91
N ALA A 28 4.31 -18.76 -1.98
CA ALA A 28 5.53 -17.93 -1.95
C ALA A 28 5.33 -16.84 -0.89
N GLY A 29 6.24 -16.77 0.09
CA GLY A 29 6.23 -15.72 1.10
C GLY A 29 6.35 -14.33 0.46
N THR A 30 5.95 -13.28 1.19
CA THR A 30 6.19 -11.90 0.79
C THR A 30 7.53 -11.45 1.34
N THR A 31 8.45 -11.07 0.45
CA THR A 31 9.74 -10.49 0.82
C THR A 31 9.65 -8.97 0.78
N VAL A 32 9.95 -8.31 1.90
CA VAL A 32 9.86 -6.84 2.04
C VAL A 32 11.23 -6.25 2.35
N ALA A 33 11.67 -5.27 1.55
CA ALA A 33 12.82 -4.47 1.92
C ALA A 33 12.44 -3.41 2.97
N LEU A 34 13.23 -3.22 4.01
CA LEU A 34 13.06 -2.15 5.00
C LEU A 34 14.32 -1.28 5.04
N THR A 35 14.21 0.00 4.66
CA THR A 35 15.32 0.93 4.89
C THR A 35 15.44 1.27 6.37
N THR A 36 16.63 1.19 6.94
CA THR A 36 16.83 1.45 8.38
C THR A 36 17.39 2.85 8.70
N LEU A 37 17.80 3.60 7.68
CA LEU A 37 18.27 4.98 7.81
C LEU A 37 17.10 5.97 7.71
N GLY A 38 17.22 7.10 8.41
CA GLY A 38 16.26 8.22 8.37
C GLY A 38 15.21 8.21 9.49
N SER A 39 15.08 7.15 10.29
CA SER A 39 14.13 7.13 11.41
C SER A 39 14.59 7.99 12.58
N GLU A 40 13.67 8.79 13.13
CA GLU A 40 13.86 9.57 14.35
C GLU A 40 14.00 8.71 15.61
N LEU A 41 13.60 7.44 15.52
CA LEU A 41 13.72 6.45 16.59
C LEU A 41 15.02 5.63 16.50
N GLY A 42 15.78 5.80 15.42
CA GLY A 42 17.05 5.10 15.18
C GLY A 42 16.90 3.73 14.51
N VAL A 43 18.04 3.19 14.06
CA VAL A 43 18.14 1.91 13.34
C VAL A 43 17.62 0.75 14.18
N GLU A 44 17.98 0.70 15.46
CA GLU A 44 17.65 -0.38 16.39
C GLU A 44 16.12 -0.60 16.50
N GLU A 45 15.35 0.49 16.49
CA GLU A 45 13.90 0.45 16.58
C GLU A 45 13.26 -0.14 15.32
N LEU A 46 13.81 0.16 14.14
CA LEU A 46 13.35 -0.44 12.89
C LEU A 46 13.72 -1.91 12.79
N VAL A 47 14.92 -2.30 13.24
CA VAL A 47 15.35 -3.69 13.31
C VAL A 47 14.42 -4.49 14.22
N ARG A 48 14.15 -4.00 15.43
CA ARG A 48 13.22 -4.63 16.36
C ARG A 48 11.80 -4.77 15.75
N GLY A 49 11.33 -3.72 15.06
CA GLY A 49 10.04 -3.76 14.36
C GLY A 49 9.99 -4.84 13.28
N ALA A 50 11.06 -4.99 12.50
CA ALA A 50 11.19 -6.04 11.49
C ALA A 50 11.18 -7.45 12.10
N GLU A 51 11.94 -7.67 13.16
CA GLU A 51 11.98 -8.95 13.86
C GLU A 51 10.61 -9.35 14.41
N MET A 52 9.91 -8.39 15.03
CA MET A 52 8.54 -8.59 15.50
C MET A 52 7.57 -8.91 14.36
N ALA A 53 7.71 -8.23 13.21
CA ALA A 53 6.85 -8.46 12.05
C ALA A 53 7.05 -9.87 11.47
N VAL A 54 8.29 -10.29 11.27
CA VAL A 54 8.63 -11.64 10.78
C VAL A 54 8.12 -12.72 11.75
N ALA A 55 8.34 -12.53 13.06
CA ALA A 55 7.90 -13.50 14.07
C ALA A 55 6.36 -13.65 14.15
N GLN A 56 5.60 -12.60 13.83
CA GLN A 56 4.14 -12.58 13.94
C GLN A 56 3.42 -12.99 12.66
N ASN A 57 4.10 -12.96 11.50
CA ASN A 57 3.48 -13.16 10.19
C ASN A 57 4.20 -14.30 9.45
N PRO A 58 3.72 -15.55 9.58
CA PRO A 58 4.26 -16.67 8.80
C PRO A 58 4.23 -16.36 7.30
N GLY A 59 5.37 -16.54 6.62
CA GLY A 59 5.54 -16.21 5.21
C GLY A 59 5.90 -14.75 4.92
N LEU A 60 6.15 -13.91 5.93
CA LEU A 60 6.79 -12.61 5.74
C LEU A 60 8.31 -12.74 5.94
N GLU A 61 9.07 -12.32 4.93
CA GLU A 61 10.51 -12.13 5.04
C GLU A 61 10.86 -10.64 4.97
N VAL A 62 11.85 -10.22 5.75
CA VAL A 62 12.33 -8.83 5.74
C VAL A 62 13.82 -8.79 5.45
N VAL A 63 14.19 -7.98 4.45
CA VAL A 63 15.58 -7.64 4.13
C VAL A 63 15.84 -6.19 4.54
N LEU A 64 16.79 -5.98 5.44
CA LEU A 64 17.16 -4.65 5.90
C LEU A 64 18.09 -3.97 4.89
N VAL A 65 17.91 -2.67 4.67
CA VAL A 65 18.76 -1.86 3.77
C VAL A 65 19.30 -0.64 4.53
N GLY A 66 20.56 -0.69 4.94
CA GLY A 66 21.17 0.33 5.79
C GLY A 66 22.45 -0.14 6.47
N PRO A 67 22.90 0.48 7.57
CA PRO A 67 24.12 0.10 8.26
C PRO A 67 23.98 -1.28 8.90
N ARG A 68 25.13 -1.89 9.25
CA ARG A 68 25.14 -3.13 10.02
C ARG A 68 24.41 -2.95 11.35
N ALA A 69 23.64 -3.98 11.71
CA ALA A 69 22.95 -4.10 12.98
C ALA A 69 23.14 -5.53 13.52
N ASP A 70 23.00 -5.70 14.84
CA ASP A 70 23.04 -7.02 15.48
C ASP A 70 21.68 -7.69 15.36
N THR A 71 21.50 -8.53 14.35
CA THR A 71 20.25 -9.26 14.06
C THR A 71 20.52 -10.45 13.16
N SER A 72 19.62 -11.42 13.14
CA SER A 72 19.64 -12.55 12.20
C SER A 72 19.00 -12.21 10.85
N LEU A 73 18.35 -11.06 10.71
CA LEU A 73 17.73 -10.65 9.45
C LEU A 73 18.78 -10.35 8.37
N PRO A 74 18.54 -10.70 7.10
CA PRO A 74 19.42 -10.32 5.99
C PRO A 74 19.60 -8.79 5.91
N ILE A 75 20.84 -8.33 5.74
CA ILE A 75 21.17 -6.90 5.59
C ILE A 75 21.89 -6.67 4.25
N VAL A 76 21.39 -5.71 3.48
CA VAL A 76 22.10 -5.09 2.35
C VAL A 76 22.69 -3.77 2.86
N GLU A 77 24.02 -3.74 3.00
CA GLU A 77 24.70 -2.59 3.58
C GLU A 77 24.55 -1.33 2.72
N SER A 78 24.21 -0.22 3.36
CA SER A 78 24.13 1.12 2.76
C SER A 78 24.58 2.18 3.76
N ALA A 79 25.24 3.22 3.27
CA ALA A 79 25.83 4.29 4.08
C ALA A 79 24.97 5.57 4.18
N CYS A 80 23.97 5.74 3.31
CA CYS A 80 23.10 6.92 3.32
C CYS A 80 21.70 6.62 2.76
N GLU A 81 20.73 7.49 3.06
CA GLU A 81 19.33 7.33 2.62
C GLU A 81 19.20 7.25 1.09
N ALA A 82 19.93 8.11 0.37
CA ALA A 82 19.87 8.13 -1.10
C ALA A 82 20.36 6.82 -1.74
N ASP A 83 21.38 6.19 -1.16
CA ASP A 83 21.87 4.90 -1.65
C ASP A 83 20.93 3.76 -1.25
N SER A 84 20.34 3.83 -0.05
CA SER A 84 19.28 2.89 0.36
C SER A 84 18.08 2.95 -0.59
N HIS A 85 17.64 4.15 -1.00
CA HIS A 85 16.54 4.32 -1.97
C HIS A 85 16.87 3.70 -3.33
N LYS A 86 18.08 3.90 -3.86
CA LYS A 86 18.50 3.27 -5.12
C LYS A 86 18.56 1.75 -5.02
N LEU A 87 19.01 1.23 -3.87
CA LEU A 87 19.09 -0.21 -3.63
C LEU A 87 17.69 -0.85 -3.59
N ILE A 88 16.74 -0.26 -2.86
CA ILE A 88 15.36 -0.79 -2.83
C ILE A 88 14.69 -0.72 -4.22
N GLU A 89 14.91 0.34 -5.00
CA GLU A 89 14.39 0.46 -6.36
C GLU A 89 14.95 -0.64 -7.27
N LYS A 90 16.27 -0.89 -7.18
CA LYS A 90 16.91 -1.98 -7.91
C LYS A 90 16.38 -3.35 -7.51
N MET A 91 16.23 -3.59 -6.20
CA MET A 91 15.71 -4.87 -5.69
C MET A 91 14.27 -5.12 -6.14
N LEU A 92 13.42 -4.08 -6.16
CA LEU A 92 12.06 -4.15 -6.70
C LEU A 92 12.08 -4.44 -8.21
N ALA A 93 12.91 -3.72 -8.99
CA ALA A 93 12.99 -3.90 -10.44
C ALA A 93 13.55 -5.29 -10.84
N GLU A 94 14.41 -5.87 -10.01
CA GLU A 94 14.97 -7.22 -10.21
C GLU A 94 14.06 -8.33 -9.66
N GLY A 95 12.93 -8.01 -9.02
CA GLY A 95 12.03 -8.98 -8.40
C GLY A 95 12.64 -9.71 -7.21
N LYS A 96 13.65 -9.11 -6.56
CA LYS A 96 14.28 -9.67 -5.35
C LYS A 96 13.45 -9.43 -4.09
N VAL A 97 12.58 -8.44 -4.12
CA VAL A 97 11.62 -8.12 -3.07
C VAL A 97 10.29 -7.74 -3.71
N ASP A 98 9.19 -8.07 -3.05
CA ASP A 98 7.84 -7.81 -3.52
C ASP A 98 7.36 -6.41 -3.16
N ALA A 99 7.88 -5.86 -2.05
CA ALA A 99 7.53 -4.54 -1.55
C ALA A 99 8.68 -3.89 -0.79
N THR A 100 8.53 -2.60 -0.50
CA THR A 100 9.47 -1.85 0.34
C THR A 100 8.73 -1.00 1.36
N VAL A 101 9.34 -0.89 2.54
CA VAL A 101 9.00 0.08 3.57
C VAL A 101 10.20 1.01 3.70
N THR A 102 9.97 2.30 3.49
CA THR A 102 11.04 3.29 3.46
C THR A 102 10.62 4.61 4.09
N LEU A 103 11.60 5.36 4.56
CA LEU A 103 11.43 6.72 5.08
C LEU A 103 11.93 7.74 4.04
N HIS A 104 11.43 8.98 4.14
CA HIS A 104 11.84 10.13 3.34
C HIS A 104 11.91 9.90 1.82
N TYR A 105 11.08 9.00 1.29
CA TYR A 105 11.08 8.70 -0.13
C TYR A 105 10.34 9.77 -0.92
N ASN A 106 11.01 10.29 -1.94
CA ASN A 106 10.44 11.32 -2.80
C ASN A 106 9.56 10.69 -3.88
N PHE A 107 8.27 11.00 -3.85
CA PHE A 107 7.32 10.52 -4.86
C PHE A 107 7.46 11.33 -6.17
N PRO A 108 7.58 10.66 -7.33
CA PRO A 108 7.54 11.36 -8.61
C PRO A 108 6.13 11.92 -8.88
N LEU A 109 6.05 12.88 -9.81
CA LEU A 109 4.76 13.35 -10.34
C LEU A 109 3.99 12.18 -10.93
N GLY A 110 2.70 12.09 -10.65
CA GLY A 110 1.86 10.94 -11.00
C GLY A 110 1.65 9.96 -9.85
N VAL A 111 2.34 10.13 -8.72
CA VAL A 111 2.27 9.21 -7.58
C VAL A 111 1.70 9.90 -6.35
N SER A 112 0.78 9.20 -5.69
CA SER A 112 0.20 9.55 -4.39
C SER A 112 0.06 8.30 -3.53
N THR A 113 0.02 8.51 -2.23
CA THR A 113 -0.17 7.47 -1.22
C THR A 113 -1.63 7.35 -0.82
N VAL A 114 -2.12 6.12 -0.62
CA VAL A 114 -3.43 5.86 -0.02
C VAL A 114 -3.23 5.59 1.47
N GLY A 115 -3.85 6.39 2.32
CA GLY A 115 -3.74 6.26 3.77
C GLY A 115 -4.87 5.44 4.36
N ARG A 116 -4.58 4.52 5.29
CA ARG A 116 -5.59 3.86 6.11
C ARG A 116 -5.68 4.53 7.47
N VAL A 117 -6.86 5.00 7.84
CA VAL A 117 -7.10 5.69 9.12
C VAL A 117 -8.15 4.96 9.95
N MET A 118 -8.01 5.04 11.28
CA MET A 118 -9.05 4.60 12.21
C MET A 118 -9.93 5.80 12.55
N THR A 119 -11.23 5.71 12.23
CA THR A 119 -12.18 6.81 12.41
C THR A 119 -12.39 7.07 13.92
N PRO A 120 -12.22 8.31 14.41
CA PRO A 120 -12.24 8.57 15.85
C PRO A 120 -13.56 8.25 16.54
N ALA A 121 -14.71 8.45 15.89
CA ALA A 121 -16.01 8.31 16.54
C ALA A 121 -16.47 6.85 16.64
N ARG A 122 -15.97 5.97 15.76
CA ARG A 122 -16.47 4.59 15.66
C ARG A 122 -15.38 3.52 15.67
N GLY A 123 -14.11 3.89 15.66
CA GLY A 123 -13.01 2.93 15.52
C GLY A 123 -13.10 2.09 14.25
N LYS A 124 -13.79 2.60 13.22
CA LYS A 124 -13.95 1.92 11.93
C LYS A 124 -12.74 2.27 11.04
N PRO A 125 -12.07 1.31 10.40
CA PRO A 125 -11.07 1.62 9.40
C PRO A 125 -11.73 2.31 8.19
N MET A 126 -11.04 3.29 7.63
CA MET A 126 -11.43 4.02 6.43
C MET A 126 -10.19 4.35 5.60
N LEU A 127 -10.31 4.34 4.27
CA LEU A 127 -9.25 4.75 3.37
C LEU A 127 -9.39 6.22 2.97
N LEU A 128 -8.26 6.92 2.99
CA LEU A 128 -8.07 8.21 2.35
C LEU A 128 -7.38 7.97 1.02
N ALA A 129 -8.14 8.12 -0.07
CA ALA A 129 -7.69 7.87 -1.44
C ALA A 129 -6.42 8.63 -1.86
N THR A 130 -6.08 9.70 -1.13
CA THR A 130 -4.76 10.35 -1.23
C THR A 130 -4.39 11.00 0.10
N THR A 131 -3.12 10.91 0.48
CA THR A 131 -2.53 11.61 1.64
C THR A 131 -1.36 12.49 1.23
N THR A 132 -0.28 11.89 0.74
CA THR A 132 0.97 12.56 0.36
C THR A 132 1.33 12.22 -1.09
N GLY A 133 1.88 13.18 -1.81
CA GLY A 133 2.27 13.06 -3.22
C GLY A 133 1.47 13.95 -4.16
N THR A 134 1.76 13.87 -5.45
CA THR A 134 1.16 14.71 -6.49
C THR A 134 0.76 13.85 -7.68
N THR A 135 -0.50 13.41 -7.71
CA THR A 135 -1.04 12.57 -8.80
C THR A 135 -1.18 13.34 -10.12
N ALA A 136 -1.61 14.59 -10.04
CA ALA A 136 -1.75 15.47 -11.20
C ALA A 136 -1.57 16.93 -10.75
N THR A 137 -1.31 17.82 -11.70
CA THR A 137 -1.19 19.26 -11.44
C THR A 137 -2.57 19.92 -11.26
N ASP A 138 -3.60 19.40 -11.91
CA ASP A 138 -5.00 19.80 -11.68
C ASP A 138 -5.61 19.02 -10.52
N ARG A 139 -6.29 19.75 -9.63
CA ARG A 139 -6.91 19.17 -8.42
C ARG A 139 -8.04 18.20 -8.76
N VAL A 140 -8.90 18.55 -9.71
CA VAL A 140 -10.08 17.74 -10.05
C VAL A 140 -9.62 16.45 -10.71
N GLU A 141 -8.69 16.53 -11.65
CA GLU A 141 -8.02 15.38 -12.25
C GLU A 141 -7.37 14.49 -11.19
N ALA A 142 -6.56 15.08 -10.29
CA ALA A 142 -5.93 14.35 -9.21
C ALA A 142 -6.94 13.62 -8.34
N MET A 143 -8.04 14.27 -7.94
CA MET A 143 -9.08 13.64 -7.11
C MET A 143 -9.79 12.48 -7.81
N VAL A 144 -10.02 12.57 -9.13
CA VAL A 144 -10.60 11.47 -9.92
C VAL A 144 -9.63 10.28 -9.99
N LEU A 145 -8.37 10.52 -10.34
CA LEU A 145 -7.34 9.47 -10.41
C LEU A 145 -7.09 8.83 -9.04
N ASN A 146 -7.05 9.64 -7.98
CA ASN A 146 -6.95 9.16 -6.61
C ASN A 146 -8.14 8.30 -6.21
N THR A 147 -9.36 8.64 -6.63
CA THR A 147 -10.54 7.80 -6.37
C THR A 147 -10.37 6.41 -6.98
N ILE A 148 -9.84 6.32 -8.21
CA ILE A 148 -9.56 5.04 -8.88
C ILE A 148 -8.48 4.27 -8.10
N GLY A 149 -7.39 4.92 -7.71
CA GLY A 149 -6.33 4.34 -6.89
C GLY A 149 -6.82 3.84 -5.53
N GLY A 150 -7.66 4.63 -4.86
CA GLY A 150 -8.28 4.26 -3.59
C GLY A 150 -9.19 3.04 -3.70
N ILE A 151 -10.01 2.94 -4.76
CA ILE A 151 -10.81 1.75 -5.05
C ILE A 151 -9.91 0.53 -5.30
N ALA A 152 -8.82 0.70 -6.06
CA ALA A 152 -7.88 -0.38 -6.34
C ALA A 152 -7.22 -0.91 -5.06
N VAL A 153 -6.75 -0.01 -4.19
CA VAL A 153 -6.19 -0.36 -2.88
C VAL A 153 -7.23 -1.04 -2.00
N ALA A 154 -8.46 -0.51 -1.92
CA ALA A 154 -9.53 -1.12 -1.13
C ALA A 154 -9.83 -2.56 -1.57
N LYS A 155 -9.89 -2.80 -2.88
CA LYS A 155 -10.08 -4.14 -3.47
C LYS A 155 -8.89 -5.06 -3.17
N ALA A 156 -7.66 -4.57 -3.30
CA ALA A 156 -6.46 -5.33 -2.94
C ALA A 156 -6.44 -5.72 -1.45
N MET A 157 -7.05 -4.90 -0.58
CA MET A 157 -7.24 -5.19 0.84
C MET A 157 -8.45 -6.09 1.15
N GLY A 158 -9.12 -6.65 0.13
CA GLY A 158 -10.26 -7.56 0.29
C GLY A 158 -11.63 -6.88 0.40
N ILE A 159 -11.73 -5.56 0.20
CA ILE A 159 -13.01 -4.86 0.15
C ILE A 159 -13.55 -4.94 -1.28
N ASN A 160 -14.35 -5.98 -1.57
CA ASN A 160 -14.81 -6.28 -2.94
C ASN A 160 -15.61 -5.14 -3.60
N ASN A 161 -16.46 -4.44 -2.84
CA ASN A 161 -17.31 -3.37 -3.35
C ASN A 161 -17.21 -2.10 -2.46
N PRO A 162 -16.06 -1.41 -2.48
CA PRO A 162 -15.76 -0.34 -1.53
C PRO A 162 -16.66 0.87 -1.76
N ARG A 163 -17.20 1.44 -0.67
CA ARG A 163 -18.04 2.64 -0.75
C ARG A 163 -17.20 3.91 -0.80
N VAL A 164 -17.40 4.68 -1.85
CA VAL A 164 -16.65 5.91 -2.13
C VAL A 164 -17.45 7.13 -1.70
N GLY A 165 -16.81 8.02 -0.95
CA GLY A 165 -17.31 9.36 -0.68
C GLY A 165 -16.30 10.42 -1.09
N ILE A 166 -16.79 11.59 -1.47
CA ILE A 166 -15.98 12.70 -1.98
C ILE A 166 -15.93 13.76 -0.90
N LEU A 167 -14.77 13.97 -0.28
CA LEU A 167 -14.64 15.04 0.71
C LEU A 167 -14.96 16.39 0.07
N ASN A 168 -15.78 17.20 0.74
CA ASN A 168 -16.23 18.51 0.27
C ASN A 168 -15.11 19.56 0.36
N VAL A 169 -14.14 19.44 -0.52
CA VAL A 169 -13.10 20.42 -0.82
C VAL A 169 -13.38 21.11 -2.15
N GLU A 170 -12.56 22.10 -2.50
CA GLU A 170 -12.63 22.75 -3.81
C GLU A 170 -12.60 21.71 -4.95
N GLY A 171 -13.51 21.85 -5.92
CA GLY A 171 -13.63 20.92 -7.04
C GLY A 171 -14.49 19.67 -6.78
N ALA A 172 -14.92 19.38 -5.55
CA ALA A 172 -15.67 18.16 -5.21
C ALA A 172 -16.91 17.90 -6.10
N ARG A 173 -17.67 18.95 -6.45
CA ARG A 173 -18.85 18.83 -7.33
C ARG A 173 -18.49 18.55 -8.80
N GLN A 174 -17.29 18.89 -9.23
CA GLN A 174 -16.80 18.54 -10.57
C GLN A 174 -16.36 17.08 -10.57
N VAL A 175 -15.62 16.66 -9.54
CA VAL A 175 -15.23 15.27 -9.30
C VAL A 175 -16.46 14.35 -9.25
N GLU A 176 -17.49 14.71 -8.47
CA GLU A 176 -18.76 13.98 -8.38
C GLU A 176 -19.38 13.73 -9.77
N ARG A 177 -19.46 14.76 -10.61
CA ARG A 177 -20.00 14.65 -11.97
C ARG A 177 -19.16 13.74 -12.87
N ILE A 178 -17.83 13.84 -12.79
CA ILE A 178 -16.92 13.01 -13.58
C ILE A 178 -17.03 11.55 -13.14
N LEU A 179 -17.01 11.27 -11.84
CA LEU A 179 -17.12 9.91 -11.31
C LEU A 179 -18.49 9.29 -11.62
N HIS A 180 -19.58 10.07 -11.56
CA HIS A 180 -20.89 9.58 -12.02
C HIS A 180 -20.89 9.25 -13.51
N THR A 181 -20.26 10.07 -14.35
CA THR A 181 -20.10 9.78 -15.78
C THR A 181 -19.33 8.47 -15.99
N LEU A 182 -18.20 8.27 -15.29
CA LEU A 182 -17.43 7.04 -15.36
C LEU A 182 -18.26 5.81 -14.93
N ASN A 183 -19.05 5.95 -13.86
CA ASN A 183 -19.94 4.89 -13.40
C ASN A 183 -21.01 4.54 -14.43
N GLN A 184 -21.63 5.55 -15.06
CA GLN A 184 -22.61 5.36 -16.13
C GLN A 184 -21.98 4.74 -17.40
N GLN A 185 -20.68 4.96 -17.63
CA GLN A 185 -19.93 4.42 -18.75
C GLN A 185 -19.32 3.03 -18.47
N GLY A 186 -19.57 2.44 -17.30
CA GLY A 186 -19.24 1.04 -17.00
C GLY A 186 -18.10 0.83 -15.98
N TYR A 187 -17.48 1.88 -15.47
CA TYR A 187 -16.55 1.75 -14.34
C TYR A 187 -17.33 1.78 -13.02
N ALA A 188 -17.72 0.62 -12.52
CA ALA A 188 -18.58 0.50 -11.34
C ALA A 188 -17.99 1.19 -10.10
N ILE A 189 -18.68 2.23 -9.61
CA ILE A 189 -18.38 2.95 -8.36
C ILE A 189 -19.59 2.86 -7.44
N ASN A 190 -19.37 2.31 -6.25
CA ASN A 190 -20.36 2.25 -5.19
C ASN A 190 -20.26 3.53 -4.36
N PHE A 191 -21.15 4.50 -4.57
CA PHE A 191 -21.12 5.75 -3.80
C PHE A 191 -21.73 5.54 -2.41
N THR A 192 -21.10 6.14 -1.39
CA THR A 192 -21.69 6.23 -0.05
C THR A 192 -22.65 7.42 0.05
N GLU A 193 -23.37 7.51 1.17
CA GLU A 193 -24.21 8.64 1.51
C GLU A 193 -23.75 9.30 2.81
N SER A 194 -23.81 10.63 2.84
CA SER A 194 -23.53 11.41 4.04
C SER A 194 -24.54 11.08 5.14
N VAL A 195 -24.09 11.10 6.41
CA VAL A 195 -24.95 10.93 7.59
C VAL A 195 -25.89 12.11 7.84
N ARG A 196 -25.76 13.18 7.05
CA ARG A 196 -26.62 14.36 7.16
C ARG A 196 -27.98 14.12 6.49
N LYS A 197 -28.99 14.89 6.91
CA LYS A 197 -30.36 14.77 6.39
C LYS A 197 -30.48 15.02 4.88
N ASP A 198 -29.58 15.82 4.30
CA ASP A 198 -29.51 16.12 2.87
C ASP A 198 -28.79 15.04 2.05
N GLY A 199 -28.14 14.06 2.70
CA GLY A 199 -27.52 12.91 2.06
C GLY A 199 -26.44 13.24 1.03
N GLY A 200 -26.29 12.36 0.04
CA GLY A 200 -25.39 12.50 -1.09
C GLY A 200 -23.95 12.03 -0.82
N CYS A 201 -23.18 11.85 -1.90
CA CYS A 201 -21.83 11.28 -1.82
C CYS A 201 -20.74 12.31 -1.49
N VAL A 202 -21.09 13.60 -1.41
CA VAL A 202 -20.18 14.68 -1.01
C VAL A 202 -20.16 14.79 0.52
N LEU A 203 -19.05 14.35 1.11
CA LEU A 203 -18.85 14.16 2.54
C LEU A 203 -18.30 15.40 3.24
N ARG A 204 -18.57 15.52 4.55
CA ARG A 204 -17.99 16.56 5.42
C ARG A 204 -17.24 15.94 6.59
N GLY A 205 -16.69 16.78 7.47
CA GLY A 205 -15.93 16.32 8.65
C GLY A 205 -16.64 15.25 9.49
N ASN A 206 -17.95 15.39 9.73
CA ASN A 206 -18.71 14.39 10.49
C ASN A 206 -18.72 13.00 9.84
N ASP A 207 -18.73 12.95 8.51
CA ASP A 207 -18.68 11.70 7.75
C ASP A 207 -17.30 11.03 7.88
N LEU A 208 -16.23 11.84 7.88
CA LEU A 208 -14.87 11.35 8.11
C LEU A 208 -14.69 10.82 9.53
N LEU A 209 -15.27 11.51 10.53
CA LEU A 209 -15.18 11.09 11.93
C LEU A 209 -15.93 9.78 12.20
N THR A 210 -17.02 9.54 11.47
CA THR A 210 -17.91 8.37 11.65
C THR A 210 -17.64 7.23 10.66
N GLY A 211 -16.82 7.44 9.63
CA GLY A 211 -16.50 6.41 8.64
C GLY A 211 -17.65 6.09 7.69
N SER A 212 -18.29 7.11 7.11
CA SER A 212 -19.38 6.92 6.14
C SER A 212 -18.91 6.19 4.88
N ALA A 213 -17.68 6.43 4.45
CA ALA A 213 -17.01 5.70 3.37
C ALA A 213 -16.19 4.51 3.92
N ASP A 214 -15.68 3.68 3.01
CA ASP A 214 -14.73 2.62 3.31
C ASP A 214 -13.29 3.04 2.98
#